data_AF-A0A965WHA6-F1
#
_entry.id   AF-A0A965WHA6-F1
#
_cell.length_a   1.000
_cell.length_b   1.000
_cell.length_c   1.000
_cell.angle_alpha   90.00
_cell.angle_beta   90.00
_cell.angle_gamma   90.00
#
_symmetry.space_group_name_H-M   'P 1'
#
loop_
_entity.id
_entity.type
_entity.pdbx_description
1 polymer ?
#
loop_
_entity_poly.entity_id
_entity_poly.type
_entity_poly.pdbx_seq_one_letter_code
_entity_poly.pdbx_strand_id
1 'polypeptide(L)'
;MTRASGKVIVSSKSQIIQSLDGGVLDVMMVKEGDHVQAQQVLAQLDRTKLEAAYLEAKAKVVALQINLHRLESEMSGLPFNPSSESLKYPEFRINQRNLIDKRRVALQEELFALSNMLTLAQKELDMNEPLLPRGDISQVDLLRIQRQVLELKGQITNRKNKYQQDTQSELSRTRKN
;
A
#
# COMPACT_ATOMS: atom_id res chain seq x y z
N MET A 1 -12.71 4.68 -83.87
CA MET A 1 -12.53 4.31 -82.46
C MET A 1 -12.13 5.57 -81.71
N THR A 2 -12.98 6.08 -80.83
CA THR A 2 -12.75 7.36 -80.14
C THR A 2 -12.68 7.07 -78.65
N ARG A 3 -11.52 7.28 -78.02
CA ARG A 3 -11.36 7.20 -76.56
C ARG A 3 -11.63 8.57 -75.97
N ALA A 4 -12.64 8.68 -75.12
CA ALA A 4 -12.87 9.86 -74.29
C ALA A 4 -12.22 9.64 -72.92
N SER A 5 -11.35 10.56 -72.49
CA SER A 5 -10.76 10.54 -71.15
C SER A 5 -11.72 11.17 -70.14
N GLY A 6 -12.40 10.36 -69.33
CA GLY A 6 -13.18 10.83 -68.20
C GLY A 6 -12.27 11.14 -67.01
N LYS A 7 -12.34 12.35 -66.45
CA LYS A 7 -11.66 12.73 -65.21
C LYS A 7 -12.66 12.63 -64.06
N VAL A 8 -12.53 11.59 -63.24
CA VAL A 8 -13.33 11.43 -62.02
C VAL A 8 -12.77 12.38 -60.97
N ILE A 9 -13.61 13.30 -60.47
CA ILE A 9 -13.26 14.23 -59.41
C ILE A 9 -14.15 13.88 -58.21
N VAL A 10 -13.54 13.44 -57.12
CA VAL A 10 -14.22 13.10 -55.87
C VAL A 10 -14.68 14.40 -55.19
N SER A 11 -15.99 14.57 -54.97
CA SER A 11 -16.59 15.75 -54.30
C SER A 11 -16.59 15.65 -52.77
N SER A 12 -16.16 14.52 -52.21
CA SER A 12 -16.11 14.26 -50.78
C SER A 12 -14.75 14.64 -50.21
N LYS A 13 -14.76 15.52 -49.20
CA LYS A 13 -13.59 15.93 -48.41
C LYS A 13 -12.91 14.69 -47.82
N SER A 14 -11.71 14.38 -48.30
CA SER A 14 -10.91 13.25 -47.77
C SER A 14 -10.67 13.44 -46.27
N GLN A 15 -11.15 12.52 -45.45
CA GLN A 15 -10.88 12.49 -44.02
C GLN A 15 -9.76 11.48 -43.76
N ILE A 16 -8.59 11.98 -43.36
CA ILE A 16 -7.48 11.13 -42.94
C ILE A 16 -7.80 10.65 -41.53
N ILE A 17 -8.03 9.35 -41.38
CA ILE A 17 -8.18 8.71 -40.07
C ILE A 17 -6.78 8.35 -39.57
N GLN A 18 -6.31 9.05 -38.53
CA GLN A 18 -5.04 8.78 -37.86
C GLN A 18 -5.33 8.24 -36.46
N SER A 19 -4.65 7.17 -36.03
CA SER A 19 -4.73 6.69 -34.66
C SER A 19 -4.05 7.66 -33.70
N LEU A 20 -4.72 8.01 -32.61
CA LEU A 20 -4.21 8.95 -31.60
C LEU A 20 -3.10 8.32 -30.72
N ASP A 21 -3.10 6.99 -30.60
CA ASP A 21 -2.20 6.21 -29.76
C ASP A 21 -1.53 5.17 -30.66
N GLY A 22 -0.21 5.26 -30.86
CA GLY A 22 0.56 4.47 -31.82
C GLY A 22 0.67 2.98 -31.48
N GLY A 23 -0.43 2.24 -31.60
CA GLY A 23 -0.48 0.78 -31.40
C GLY A 23 -0.07 -0.01 -32.64
N VAL A 24 0.36 -1.27 -32.44
CA VAL A 24 0.59 -2.22 -33.53
C VAL A 24 -0.77 -2.71 -34.06
N LEU A 25 -0.95 -2.69 -35.37
CA LEU A 25 -2.18 -3.14 -36.03
C LEU A 25 -2.19 -4.67 -36.07
N ASP A 26 -3.25 -5.29 -35.54
CA ASP A 26 -3.42 -6.75 -35.46
C ASP A 26 -4.05 -7.29 -36.74
N VAL A 27 -5.19 -6.71 -37.16
CA VAL A 27 -5.89 -7.10 -38.39
C VAL A 27 -6.46 -5.87 -39.10
N MET A 28 -6.23 -5.75 -40.41
CA MET A 28 -6.93 -4.78 -41.26
C MET A 28 -8.11 -5.48 -41.94
N MET A 29 -9.33 -5.02 -41.68
CA MET A 29 -10.58 -5.65 -42.13
C MET A 29 -11.09 -5.11 -43.47
N VAL A 30 -10.39 -4.13 -44.06
CA VAL A 30 -10.78 -3.47 -45.30
C VAL A 30 -9.60 -3.36 -46.26
N LYS A 31 -9.88 -3.33 -47.57
CA LYS A 31 -8.85 -3.16 -48.61
C LYS A 31 -9.10 -1.89 -49.42
N GLU A 32 -8.06 -1.45 -50.13
CA GLU A 32 -8.15 -0.28 -51.01
C GLU A 32 -9.26 -0.51 -52.06
N GLY A 33 -10.27 0.35 -52.06
CA GLY A 33 -11.44 0.27 -52.95
C GLY A 33 -12.73 -0.27 -52.30
N ASP A 34 -12.68 -0.77 -51.06
CA ASP A 34 -13.89 -1.24 -50.38
C ASP A 34 -14.82 -0.08 -49.97
N HIS A 35 -16.14 -0.28 -50.16
CA HIS A 35 -17.16 0.63 -49.65
C HIS A 35 -17.41 0.37 -48.17
N VAL A 36 -17.14 1.37 -47.34
CA VAL A 36 -17.29 1.30 -45.88
C VAL A 36 -18.48 2.15 -45.42
N GLN A 37 -19.22 1.63 -44.45
CA GLN A 37 -20.32 2.36 -43.81
C GLN A 37 -19.86 3.06 -42.53
N ALA A 38 -20.56 4.12 -42.12
CA ALA A 38 -20.29 4.77 -40.86
C ALA A 38 -20.43 3.76 -39.69
N GLN A 39 -19.48 3.76 -38.76
CA GLN A 39 -19.32 2.81 -37.64
C GLN A 39 -18.81 1.40 -37.98
N GLN A 40 -18.47 1.12 -39.25
CA GLN A 40 -17.82 -0.14 -39.61
C GLN A 40 -16.38 -0.20 -39.06
N VAL A 41 -16.03 -1.31 -38.41
CA VAL A 41 -14.66 -1.55 -37.93
C VAL A 41 -13.74 -1.74 -39.14
N LEU A 42 -12.73 -0.88 -39.25
CA LEU A 42 -11.80 -0.88 -40.39
C LEU A 42 -10.51 -1.65 -40.07
N ALA A 43 -10.06 -1.56 -38.82
CA ALA A 43 -8.87 -2.23 -38.33
C ALA A 43 -9.00 -2.54 -36.84
N GLN A 44 -8.35 -3.61 -36.40
CA GLN A 44 -8.21 -4.01 -35.01
C GLN A 44 -6.75 -3.83 -34.58
N LEU A 45 -6.56 -3.17 -33.45
CA LEU A 45 -5.24 -3.01 -32.82
C LEU A 45 -4.93 -4.22 -31.93
N ASP A 46 -3.65 -4.53 -31.75
CA ASP A 46 -3.18 -5.61 -30.88
C ASP A 46 -3.56 -5.31 -29.42
N ARG A 47 -4.52 -6.08 -28.92
CA ARG A 47 -5.07 -5.91 -27.56
C ARG A 47 -4.19 -6.52 -26.49
N THR A 48 -3.24 -7.39 -26.84
CA THR A 48 -2.46 -8.14 -25.83
C THR A 48 -1.64 -7.22 -24.93
N LYS A 49 -1.00 -6.17 -25.49
CA LYS A 49 -0.25 -5.17 -24.72
C LYS A 49 -1.17 -4.30 -23.85
N LEU A 50 -2.34 -3.91 -24.37
CA LEU A 50 -3.32 -3.09 -23.65
C LEU A 50 -3.96 -3.89 -22.50
N GLU A 51 -4.30 -5.16 -22.73
CA GLU A 51 -4.83 -6.06 -21.72
C GLU A 51 -3.81 -6.34 -20.62
N ALA A 52 -2.54 -6.60 -20.98
CA ALA A 52 -1.46 -6.76 -20.01
C ALA A 52 -1.29 -5.51 -19.14
N ALA A 53 -1.26 -4.31 -19.75
CA ALA A 53 -1.16 -3.05 -19.03
C ALA A 53 -2.38 -2.81 -18.12
N TYR A 54 -3.59 -3.14 -18.58
CA TYR A 54 -4.81 -3.04 -17.78
C TYR A 54 -4.80 -3.99 -16.59
N LEU A 55 -4.42 -5.25 -16.79
CA LEU A 55 -4.32 -6.25 -15.71
C LEU A 55 -3.26 -5.87 -14.69
N GLU A 56 -2.11 -5.33 -15.13
CA GLU A 56 -1.07 -4.83 -14.25
C GLU A 56 -1.58 -3.63 -13.42
N ALA A 57 -2.21 -2.65 -14.06
CA ALA A 57 -2.80 -1.51 -13.37
C ALA A 57 -3.86 -1.95 -12.35
N LYS A 58 -4.71 -2.91 -12.74
CA LYS A 58 -5.73 -3.48 -11.87
C LYS A 58 -5.11 -4.21 -10.66
N ALA A 59 -4.06 -5.00 -10.87
CA ALA A 59 -3.34 -5.68 -9.79
C ALA A 59 -2.71 -4.65 -8.82
N LYS A 60 -2.16 -3.54 -9.32
CA LYS A 60 -1.64 -2.45 -8.49
C LYS A 60 -2.73 -1.81 -7.63
N VAL A 61 -3.91 -1.52 -8.21
CA VAL A 61 -5.05 -0.97 -7.46
C VAL A 61 -5.46 -1.92 -6.33
N VAL A 62 -5.59 -3.21 -6.61
CA VAL A 62 -5.94 -4.20 -5.59
C VAL A 62 -4.88 -4.28 -4.49
N ALA A 63 -3.58 -4.28 -4.84
CA ALA A 63 -2.50 -4.26 -3.86
C ALA A 63 -2.57 -3.03 -2.94
N LEU A 64 -2.86 -1.85 -3.49
CA LEU A 64 -3.03 -0.62 -2.71
C LEU A 64 -4.24 -0.68 -1.77
N GLN A 65 -5.37 -1.23 -2.22
CA GLN A 65 -6.55 -1.42 -1.37
C GLN A 65 -6.26 -2.38 -0.22
N ILE A 66 -5.56 -3.49 -0.47
CA ILE A 66 -5.16 -4.44 0.58
C ILE A 66 -4.24 -3.74 1.60
N ASN A 67 -3.27 -2.95 1.12
CA ASN A 67 -2.38 -2.17 1.99
C ASN A 67 -3.14 -1.15 2.83
N LEU A 68 -4.13 -0.46 2.26
CA LEU A 68 -4.97 0.48 2.97
C LEU A 68 -5.75 -0.22 4.08
N HIS A 69 -6.41 -1.34 3.77
CA HIS A 69 -7.13 -2.14 4.77
C HIS A 69 -6.22 -2.68 5.86
N ARG A 70 -4.99 -3.08 5.54
CA ARG A 70 -3.98 -3.44 6.55
C ARG A 70 -3.72 -2.26 7.49
N LEU A 71 -3.41 -1.10 6.95
CA LEU A 71 -3.06 0.09 7.74
C LEU A 71 -4.22 0.56 8.60
N GLU A 72 -5.44 0.50 8.08
CA GLU A 72 -6.65 0.77 8.85
C GLU A 72 -6.85 -0.25 9.98
N SER A 73 -6.59 -1.54 9.73
CA SER A 73 -6.67 -2.60 10.75
C SER A 73 -5.61 -2.44 11.85
N GLU A 74 -4.40 -1.97 11.51
CA GLU A 74 -3.34 -1.70 12.47
C GLU A 74 -3.62 -0.44 13.30
N MET A 75 -4.21 0.60 12.69
CA MET A 75 -4.51 1.86 13.37
C MET A 75 -5.77 1.79 14.25
N SER A 76 -6.83 1.15 13.77
CA SER A 76 -8.11 1.04 14.48
C SER A 76 -8.23 -0.20 15.37
N GLY A 77 -7.31 -1.16 15.23
CA GLY A 77 -7.40 -2.45 15.91
C GLY A 77 -8.48 -3.39 15.35
N LEU A 78 -9.15 -3.01 14.26
CA LEU A 78 -10.16 -3.84 13.60
C LEU A 78 -9.52 -5.08 12.94
N PRO A 79 -10.28 -6.15 12.71
CA PRO A 79 -9.79 -7.31 11.98
C PRO A 79 -9.46 -6.95 10.53
N PHE A 80 -8.37 -7.53 10.01
CA PHE A 80 -8.01 -7.41 8.61
C PHE A 80 -9.05 -8.12 7.73
N ASN A 81 -9.94 -7.35 7.11
CA ASN A 81 -10.99 -7.84 6.22
C ASN A 81 -10.81 -7.24 4.82
N PRO A 82 -10.06 -7.90 3.93
CA PRO A 82 -9.81 -7.37 2.60
C PRO A 82 -11.05 -7.55 1.69
N SER A 83 -11.25 -6.61 0.76
CA SER A 83 -12.43 -6.55 -0.13
C SER A 83 -12.62 -7.82 -0.98
N SER A 84 -13.83 -8.08 -1.49
CA SER A 84 -14.12 -9.28 -2.30
C SER A 84 -13.24 -9.43 -3.55
N GLU A 85 -12.75 -8.33 -4.11
CA GLU A 85 -11.85 -8.34 -5.27
C GLU A 85 -10.43 -8.82 -4.93
N SER A 86 -10.01 -8.68 -3.67
CA SER A 86 -8.73 -9.20 -3.17
C SER A 86 -8.68 -10.74 -3.12
N LEU A 87 -9.83 -11.42 -3.13
CA LEU A 87 -9.90 -12.89 -3.14
C LEU A 87 -9.23 -13.49 -4.38
N LYS A 88 -9.20 -12.73 -5.48
CA LYS A 88 -8.53 -13.12 -6.74
C LYS A 88 -7.01 -13.10 -6.64
N TYR A 89 -6.45 -12.50 -5.59
CA TYR A 89 -5.00 -12.38 -5.37
C TYR A 89 -4.62 -12.87 -3.96
N PRO A 90 -4.62 -14.19 -3.72
CA PRO A 90 -4.35 -14.76 -2.41
C PRO A 90 -2.94 -14.44 -1.88
N GLU A 91 -1.94 -14.39 -2.76
CA GLU A 91 -0.55 -14.09 -2.41
C GLU A 91 -0.40 -12.74 -1.69
N PHE A 92 -1.02 -11.68 -2.20
CA PHE A 92 -0.96 -10.36 -1.55
C PHE A 92 -1.60 -10.40 -0.17
N ARG A 93 -2.74 -11.07 -0.02
CA ARG A 93 -3.44 -11.17 1.27
C ARG A 93 -2.63 -11.94 2.32
N ILE A 94 -2.04 -13.08 1.94
CA ILE A 94 -1.24 -13.91 2.85
C ILE A 94 -0.01 -13.14 3.30
N ASN A 95 0.69 -12.49 2.37
CA ASN A 95 1.86 -11.69 2.68
C ASN A 95 1.54 -10.51 3.62
N GLN A 96 0.44 -9.78 3.38
CA GLN A 96 0.03 -8.70 4.27
C GLN A 96 -0.39 -9.22 5.66
N ARG A 97 -1.08 -10.37 5.73
CA ARG A 97 -1.45 -10.97 7.02
C ARG A 97 -0.22 -11.39 7.83
N ASN A 98 0.72 -12.08 7.19
CA ASN A 98 1.98 -12.48 7.83
C ASN A 98 2.78 -11.26 8.31
N LEU A 99 2.75 -10.15 7.55
CA LEU A 99 3.40 -8.92 7.95
C LEU A 99 2.76 -8.29 9.20
N ILE A 100 1.42 -8.23 9.27
CA ILE A 100 0.69 -7.75 10.46
C ILE A 100 1.08 -8.57 11.68
N ASP A 101 1.01 -9.89 11.56
CA ASP A 101 1.26 -10.81 12.66
C ASP A 101 2.70 -10.66 13.16
N LYS A 102 3.69 -10.62 12.26
CA LYS A 102 5.10 -10.37 12.62
C LYS A 102 5.30 -9.03 13.31
N ARG A 103 4.71 -7.94 12.80
CA ARG A 103 4.85 -6.61 13.41
C ARG A 103 4.22 -6.57 14.80
N ARG A 104 3.06 -7.20 15.00
CA ARG A 104 2.38 -7.28 16.30
C ARG A 104 3.18 -8.09 17.31
N VAL A 105 3.65 -9.27 16.91
CA VAL A 105 4.47 -10.14 17.78
C VAL A 105 5.74 -9.43 18.20
N ALA A 106 6.49 -8.83 17.25
CA ALA A 106 7.73 -8.12 17.57
C ALA A 106 7.50 -6.94 18.54
N LEU A 107 6.44 -6.16 18.35
CA LEU A 107 6.08 -5.08 19.28
C LEU A 107 5.75 -5.63 20.67
N GLN A 108 4.96 -6.72 20.73
CA GLN A 108 4.52 -7.31 21.98
C GLN A 108 5.69 -7.90 22.78
N GLU A 109 6.61 -8.60 22.12
CA GLU A 109 7.81 -9.16 22.75
C GLU A 109 8.70 -8.07 23.35
N GLU A 110 8.91 -6.97 22.60
CA GLU A 110 9.72 -5.85 23.07
C GLU A 110 9.05 -5.11 24.25
N LEU A 111 7.74 -4.86 24.16
CA LEU A 111 6.98 -4.28 25.26
C LEU A 111 6.96 -5.18 26.50
N PHE A 112 6.90 -6.50 26.31
CA PHE A 112 6.96 -7.47 27.39
C PHE A 112 8.31 -7.43 28.11
N ALA A 113 9.42 -7.44 27.35
CA ALA A 113 10.76 -7.32 27.91
C ALA A 113 10.95 -6.02 28.72
N LEU A 114 10.55 -4.89 28.15
CA LEU A 114 10.61 -3.58 28.84
C LEU A 114 9.71 -3.53 30.09
N SER A 115 8.52 -4.13 30.03
CA SER A 115 7.58 -4.17 31.16
C SER A 115 8.11 -5.04 32.31
N ASN A 116 8.79 -6.13 32.00
CA ASN A 116 9.45 -6.97 33.00
C ASN A 116 10.60 -6.21 33.67
N MET A 117 11.45 -5.53 32.90
CA MET A 117 12.51 -4.67 33.44
C MET A 117 11.93 -3.56 34.33
N LEU A 118 10.85 -2.91 33.89
CA LEU A 118 10.18 -1.88 34.67
C LEU A 118 9.64 -2.44 35.99
N THR A 119 9.06 -3.63 35.96
CA THR A 119 8.52 -4.28 37.16
C THR A 119 9.63 -4.61 38.17
N LEU A 120 10.78 -5.07 37.69
CA LEU A 120 11.95 -5.31 38.55
C LEU A 120 12.49 -4.02 39.17
N ALA A 121 12.67 -2.97 38.36
CA ALA A 121 13.14 -1.67 38.84
C ALA A 121 12.14 -1.01 39.81
N GLN A 122 10.84 -1.19 39.59
CA GLN A 122 9.81 -0.70 40.50
C GLN A 122 9.85 -1.46 41.83
N LYS A 123 9.99 -2.80 41.81
CA LYS A 123 10.17 -3.58 43.04
C LYS A 123 11.41 -3.14 43.82
N GLU A 124 12.52 -2.88 43.13
CA GLU A 124 13.74 -2.37 43.76
C GLU A 124 13.50 -0.99 44.39
N LEU A 125 12.75 -0.11 43.73
CA LEU A 125 12.35 1.18 44.28
C LEU A 125 11.50 1.02 45.54
N ASP A 126 10.46 0.20 45.47
CA ASP A 126 9.48 -0.01 46.55
C ASP A 126 10.14 -0.62 47.80
N MET A 127 11.17 -1.46 47.62
CA MET A 127 11.96 -2.02 48.72
C MET A 127 12.91 -1.00 49.37
N ASN A 128 13.48 -0.09 48.57
CA ASN A 128 14.50 0.85 49.02
C ASN A 128 13.93 2.20 49.50
N GLU A 129 12.76 2.61 49.05
CA GLU A 129 12.08 3.83 49.49
C GLU A 129 11.91 3.92 51.03
N PRO A 130 11.42 2.88 51.74
CA PRO A 130 11.27 2.94 53.20
C PRO A 130 12.60 2.91 53.98
N LEU A 131 13.73 2.65 53.30
CA LEU A 131 15.06 2.62 53.91
C LEU A 131 15.69 4.02 53.98
N LEU A 132 15.24 4.96 53.14
CA LEU A 132 15.79 6.32 53.11
C LEU A 132 15.58 7.07 54.44
N PRO A 133 14.38 7.09 55.06
CA PRO A 133 14.18 7.75 56.35
C PRO A 133 14.96 7.09 57.50
N ARG A 134 15.32 5.81 57.35
CA ARG A 134 16.11 5.05 58.33
C ARG A 134 17.61 5.35 58.23
N GLY A 135 18.05 5.96 57.13
CA GLY A 135 19.46 6.24 56.83
C GLY A 135 20.23 5.04 56.26
N ASP A 136 19.54 3.94 55.96
CA ASP A 136 20.15 2.69 55.46
C ASP A 136 20.47 2.76 53.95
N ILE A 137 20.03 3.81 53.25
CA ILE A 137 20.32 4.07 51.83
C ILE A 137 20.56 5.56 51.57
N SER A 138 21.45 5.87 50.61
CA SER A 138 21.69 7.23 50.13
C SER A 138 20.53 7.75 49.28
N GLN A 139 20.20 9.03 49.46
CA GLN A 139 19.23 9.73 48.60
C GLN A 139 19.64 9.73 47.11
N VAL A 140 20.95 9.68 46.83
CA VAL A 140 21.47 9.61 45.45
C VAL A 140 21.15 8.27 44.80
N ASP A 141 21.27 7.17 45.56
CA ASP A 141 20.96 5.83 45.08
C ASP A 141 19.46 5.68 44.80
N LEU A 142 18.61 6.21 45.69
CA LEU A 142 17.17 6.23 45.46
C LEU A 142 16.79 7.03 44.20
N LEU A 143 17.39 8.21 44.00
CA LEU A 143 17.19 9.01 42.79
C LEU A 143 17.66 8.30 41.52
N ARG A 144 18.72 7.48 41.61
CA ARG A 144 19.20 6.66 40.49
C ARG A 144 18.16 5.59 40.12
N ILE A 145 17.61 4.87 41.10
CA ILE A 145 16.57 3.85 40.87
C ILE A 145 15.31 4.50 40.29
N GLN A 146 14.85 5.63 40.85
CA GLN A 146 13.72 6.39 40.31
C GLN A 146 13.93 6.81 38.85
N ARG A 147 15.14 7.28 38.51
CA ARG A 147 15.49 7.65 37.13
C ARG A 147 15.40 6.46 36.19
N GLN A 148 15.87 5.28 36.62
CA GLN A 148 15.79 4.05 35.83
C GLN A 148 14.33 3.64 35.56
N VAL A 149 13.47 3.73 36.58
CA VAL A 149 12.01 3.49 36.42
C VAL A 149 11.41 4.47 35.40
N LEU A 150 11.74 5.76 35.50
CA LEU A 150 11.24 6.78 34.57
C LEU A 150 11.76 6.57 33.15
N GLU A 151 13.02 6.17 32.99
CA GLU A 151 13.61 5.87 31.70
C GLU A 151 12.90 4.68 31.03
N LEU A 152 12.68 3.59 31.75
CA LEU A 152 11.97 2.42 31.25
C LEU A 152 10.52 2.75 30.85
N LYS A 153 9.81 3.55 31.67
CA LYS A 153 8.47 4.07 31.31
C LYS A 153 8.51 4.91 30.03
N GLY A 154 9.53 5.75 29.88
CA GLY A 154 9.78 6.55 28.69
C GLY A 154 10.03 5.68 27.45
N GLN A 155 10.87 4.66 27.57
CA GLN A 155 11.17 3.71 26.49
C GLN A 155 9.91 2.97 26.02
N ILE A 156 9.07 2.46 26.94
CA ILE A 156 7.79 1.83 26.62
C ILE A 156 6.88 2.79 25.85
N THR A 157 6.75 4.03 26.33
CA THR A 157 5.91 5.05 25.71
C THR A 157 6.41 5.40 24.31
N ASN A 158 7.71 5.66 24.17
CA ASN A 158 8.33 5.95 22.88
C ASN A 158 8.16 4.79 21.91
N ARG A 159 8.26 3.55 22.37
CA ARG A 159 8.10 2.38 21.50
C ARG A 159 6.68 2.24 20.96
N LYS A 160 5.67 2.45 21.80
CA LYS A 160 4.25 2.50 21.40
C LYS A 160 3.97 3.64 20.42
N ASN A 161 4.45 4.84 20.73
CA ASN A 161 4.25 6.02 19.89
C ASN A 161 4.91 5.86 18.52
N LYS A 162 6.12 5.30 18.47
CA LYS A 162 6.82 5.03 17.22
C LYS A 162 6.04 4.06 16.33
N TYR A 163 5.51 2.98 16.89
CA TYR A 163 4.67 2.04 16.14
C TYR A 163 3.42 2.72 15.54
N GLN A 164 2.74 3.56 16.33
CA GLN A 164 1.58 4.32 15.85
C GLN A 164 1.95 5.35 14.78
N GLN A 165 3.04 6.10 14.98
CA GLN A 165 3.54 7.09 14.04
C GLN A 165 3.94 6.47 12.70
N ASP A 166 4.65 5.34 12.73
CA ASP A 166 5.05 4.60 11.53
C ASP A 166 3.80 4.18 10.73
N THR A 167 2.81 3.59 11.41
CA THR A 167 1.52 3.19 10.81
C THR A 167 0.76 4.38 10.22
N GLN A 168 0.68 5.49 10.95
CA GLN A 168 0.01 6.71 10.50
C GLN A 168 0.73 7.34 9.29
N SER A 169 2.07 7.32 9.29
CA SER A 169 2.87 7.82 8.18
C SER A 169 2.66 6.99 6.91
N GLU A 170 2.66 5.65 7.03
CA GLU A 170 2.37 4.73 5.92
C GLU A 170 0.94 4.95 5.37
N LEU A 171 -0.05 5.14 6.25
CA LEU A 171 -1.44 5.41 5.86
C LEU A 171 -1.59 6.73 5.13
N SER A 172 -0.94 7.79 5.63
CA SER A 172 -0.98 9.10 4.99
C SER A 172 -0.36 9.10 3.60
N ARG A 173 0.71 8.30 3.38
CA ARG A 173 1.33 8.12 2.06
C ARG A 173 0.43 7.34 1.12
N THR A 174 -0.23 6.29 1.63
CA THR A 174 -1.13 5.44 0.84
C THR A 174 -2.39 6.18 0.40
N ARG A 175 -2.88 7.18 1.15
CA ARG A 175 -4.04 8.00 0.75
C ARG A 175 -3.73 9.13 -0.22
N LYS A 176 -2.46 9.57 -0.30
CA LYS A 176 -2.03 10.68 -1.16
C LYS A 176 -1.64 10.25 -2.58
N ASN A 177 -1.31 8.97 -2.76
CA ASN A 177 -0.99 8.35 -4.05
C ASN A 177 -2.20 7.60 -4.59
#